data_AF-A0A7C3V7C7-F1
#
_entry.id   AF-A0A7C3V7C7-F1
#
_cell.length_a   1.000
_cell.length_b   1.000
_cell.length_c   1.000
_cell.angle_alpha   90.00
_cell.angle_beta   90.00
_cell.angle_gamma   90.00
#
_symmetry.space_group_name_H-M   'P 1'
#
loop_
_entity.id
_entity.type
_entity.pdbx_description
1 polymer ?
#
loop_
_entity_poly.entity_id
_entity_poly.type
_entity_poly.pdbx_seq_one_letter_code
_entity_poly.pdbx_strand_id
1 'polypeptide(L)' 'EEQTGRVLSSLTEREEKVLRMRFGIGIKSDHTLEEVGQEFGVTRERIRQIEAKALRKLRHPSRSKRLKTFVK' A
#
# COMPACT_ATOMS: atom_id res chain seq x y z
N GLU A 1 -15.31 0.35 -1.07
CA GLU A 1 -14.18 -0.34 -0.42
C GLU A 1 -13.53 -1.45 -1.27
N GLU A 2 -14.25 -2.06 -2.23
CA GLU A 2 -13.75 -3.21 -3.02
C GLU A 2 -12.63 -2.88 -4.04
N GLN A 3 -12.63 -1.68 -4.62
CA GLN A 3 -11.62 -1.27 -5.62
C GLN A 3 -10.21 -1.20 -5.02
N THR A 4 -10.08 -0.70 -3.79
CA THR A 4 -8.78 -0.57 -3.12
C THR A 4 -8.15 -1.93 -2.89
N GLY A 5 -8.95 -2.92 -2.45
CA GLY A 5 -8.48 -4.31 -2.28
C GLY A 5 -7.98 -4.94 -3.58
N ARG A 6 -8.70 -4.76 -4.69
CA ARG A 6 -8.28 -5.28 -6.01
C ARG A 6 -6.97 -4.66 -6.50
N VAL A 7 -6.77 -3.36 -6.29
CA VAL A 7 -5.53 -2.67 -6.65
C VAL A 7 -4.35 -3.15 -5.80
N LEU A 8 -4.58 -3.29 -4.48
CA LEU A 8 -3.57 -3.76 -3.53
C LEU A 8 -3.13 -5.19 -3.81
N SER A 9 -4.05 -6.07 -4.22
CA SER A 9 -3.74 -7.46 -4.61
C SER A 9 -2.75 -7.61 -5.78
N SER A 10 -2.47 -6.52 -6.50
CA SER A 10 -1.44 -6.51 -7.56
C SER A 10 -0.02 -6.27 -7.05
N LEU A 11 0.13 -5.91 -5.79
CA LEU A 11 1.41 -5.69 -5.12
C LEU A 11 1.93 -6.98 -4.51
N THR A 12 3.16 -6.97 -3.98
CA THR A 12 3.62 -8.11 -3.18
C THR A 12 2.92 -8.07 -1.81
N GLU A 13 2.77 -9.22 -1.15
CA GLU A 13 2.13 -9.31 0.17
C GLU A 13 2.71 -8.31 1.19
N ARG A 14 4.04 -8.11 1.15
CA ARG A 14 4.73 -7.15 2.02
C ARG A 14 4.38 -5.69 1.69
N GLU A 15 4.31 -5.34 0.41
CA GLU A 15 3.92 -4.00 -0.05
C GLU A 15 2.44 -3.72 0.26
N GLU A 16 1.58 -4.71 -0.01
CA GLU A 16 0.16 -4.65 0.30
C GLU A 16 -0.09 -4.49 1.81
N LYS A 17 0.53 -5.32 2.65
CA LYS A 17 0.35 -5.26 4.10
C LYS A 17 0.84 -3.92 4.67
N VAL A 18 1.97 -3.40 4.20
CA VAL A 18 2.45 -2.05 4.58
C VAL A 18 1.42 -0.97 4.20
N LEU A 19 0.88 -0.98 2.99
CA LEU A 19 -0.14 0.00 2.59
C LEU A 19 -1.45 -0.16 3.36
N ARG A 20 -1.91 -1.39 3.60
CA ARG A 20 -3.12 -1.64 4.40
C ARG A 20 -2.98 -1.07 5.81
N MET A 21 -1.83 -1.30 6.44
CA MET A 21 -1.52 -0.75 7.76
C MET A 21 -1.41 0.78 7.76
N ARG A 22 -0.74 1.36 6.75
CA ARG A 22 -0.53 2.81 6.64
C ARG A 22 -1.79 3.61 6.38
N PHE A 23 -2.75 3.02 5.66
CA PHE A 23 -3.98 3.71 5.24
C PHE A 23 -5.24 3.16 5.92
N GLY A 24 -5.10 2.28 6.91
CA GLY A 24 -6.23 1.70 7.64
C GLY A 24 -7.16 0.83 6.76
N ILE A 25 -6.66 0.26 5.66
CA ILE A 25 -7.50 -0.44 4.69
C ILE A 25 -7.80 -1.86 5.18
N GLY A 26 -9.05 -2.10 5.57
CA GLY A 26 -9.49 -3.40 6.08
C GLY A 26 -9.08 -3.69 7.53
N ILE A 27 -8.64 -2.67 8.26
CA ILE A 27 -8.30 -2.72 9.69
C ILE A 27 -8.90 -1.49 10.39
N LYS A 28 -9.05 -1.57 11.71
CA LYS A 28 -9.73 -0.53 12.51
C LYS A 28 -8.99 0.81 12.57
N SER A 29 -7.70 0.87 12.26
CA SER A 29 -6.86 2.05 12.48
C SER A 29 -5.67 2.10 11.53
N ASP A 30 -5.27 3.30 11.11
CA ASP A 30 -4.02 3.57 10.42
C ASP A 30 -2.83 3.57 11.39
N HIS A 31 -1.65 3.22 10.86
CA HIS A 31 -0.41 3.15 11.63
C HIS A 31 0.64 4.09 11.04
N THR A 32 1.47 4.65 11.91
CA THR A 32 2.63 5.44 11.52
C THR A 32 3.72 4.57 10.87
N LEU A 33 4.64 5.20 10.12
CA LEU A 33 5.79 4.48 9.55
C LEU A 33 6.64 3.77 10.61
N GLU A 34 6.65 4.30 11.83
CA GLU A 34 7.43 3.78 12.96
C GLU A 34 6.78 2.53 13.54
N GLU A 35 5.47 2.55 13.79
CA GLU A 35 4.70 1.39 14.26
C GLU A 35 4.71 0.25 13.24
N VAL A 36 4.54 0.57 11.95
CA VAL A 36 4.69 -0.42 10.87
C VAL A 36 6.13 -0.94 10.82
N GLY A 37 7.13 -0.09 11.07
CA GLY A 37 8.52 -0.53 11.14
C GLY A 37 8.73 -1.57 12.24
N GLN A 38 8.19 -1.31 13.42
CA GLN A 38 8.26 -2.22 14.57
C GLN A 38 7.58 -3.56 14.28
N GLU A 39 6.36 -3.58 13.71
CA GLU A 39 5.67 -4.84 13.39
C GLU A 39 6.44 -5.68 12.36
N PHE A 40 7.10 -5.03 11.38
CA PHE A 40 7.86 -5.72 10.35
C PHE A 40 9.33 -6.00 10.73
N GLY A 41 9.76 -5.61 11.93
CA GLY A 41 11.15 -5.74 12.38
C GLY A 41 12.14 -4.98 11.52
N VAL A 42 11.74 -3.82 10.98
CA VAL A 42 12.58 -2.99 10.09
C VAL A 42 12.55 -1.53 10.50
N THR A 43 13.52 -0.76 10.00
CA THR A 43 13.58 0.67 10.27
C THR A 43 12.44 1.44 9.60
N ARG A 44 12.11 2.60 10.17
CA ARG A 44 11.15 3.56 9.57
C ARG A 44 11.48 3.88 8.11
N GLU A 45 12.75 4.14 7.79
CA GLU A 45 13.14 4.46 6.42
C GLU A 45 12.92 3.27 5.48
N ARG A 46 13.05 2.04 5.96
CA ARG A 46 12.73 0.86 5.16
C ARG A 46 11.25 0.81 4.80
N ILE A 47 10.35 1.14 5.73
CA ILE A 47 8.91 1.24 5.44
C ILE A 47 8.63 2.34 4.42
N ARG A 48 9.26 3.52 4.57
CA ARG A 48 9.15 4.63 3.62
C ARG A 48 9.55 4.23 2.21
N GLN A 49 10.65 3.48 2.06
CA GLN A 49 11.09 2.96 0.76
C GLN A 49 10.08 1.98 0.16
N ILE A 50 9.51 1.08 0.96
CA ILE A 50 8.51 0.11 0.53
C ILE A 50 7.24 0.85 0.06
N GLU A 51 6.76 1.83 0.83
CA GLU A 51 5.61 2.66 0.49
C GLU A 51 5.83 3.40 -0.83
N ALA A 52 6.97 4.08 -1.00
CA ALA A 52 7.30 4.80 -2.23
C ALA A 52 7.37 3.86 -3.45
N LYS A 53 7.96 2.67 -3.27
CA LYS A 53 8.04 1.65 -4.32
C LYS A 53 6.65 1.12 -4.71
N ALA A 54 5.80 0.85 -3.73
CA ALA A 54 4.44 0.37 -3.94
C ALA A 54 3.60 1.44 -4.66
N LEU A 55 3.62 2.69 -4.20
CA LEU A 55 2.93 3.81 -4.85
C LEU A 55 3.41 4.02 -6.29
N ARG A 56 4.72 3.89 -6.56
CA ARG A 56 5.25 3.94 -7.92
C ARG A 56 4.68 2.84 -8.81
N LYS A 57 4.55 1.62 -8.30
CA LYS A 57 3.92 0.49 -9.03
C LYS A 57 2.45 0.78 -9.32
N LEU A 58 1.71 1.32 -8.37
CA LEU A 58 0.29 1.67 -8.55
C LEU A 58 0.07 2.80 -9.57
N ARG A 59 1.01 3.76 -9.65
CA ARG A 59 0.97 4.87 -10.62
C ARG A 59 1.36 4.46 -12.04
N HIS A 60 2.00 3.31 -12.24
CA HIS A 60 2.49 2.89 -13.55
C HIS A 60 1.33 2.70 -14.55
N PRO A 61 1.38 3.23 -15.78
CA PRO A 61 0.27 3.26 -16.75
C PRO A 61 -0.40 1.91 -17.00
N SER A 62 0.36 0.81 -17.04
CA SER A 62 -0.21 -0.54 -17.19
C SER A 62 -1.14 -0.97 -16.04
N ARG A 63 -0.93 -0.42 -14.83
CA ARG A 63 -1.79 -0.66 -13.65
C ARG A 63 -2.76 0.49 -13.40
N SER A 64 -2.35 1.74 -13.65
CA SER A 64 -3.22 2.91 -13.48
C SER A 64 -4.30 3.02 -14.55
N LYS A 65 -4.16 2.38 -15.72
CA LYS A 65 -5.28 2.22 -16.68
C LYS A 65 -6.42 1.40 -16.05
N ARG A 66 -6.11 0.41 -15.19
CA ARG A 66 -7.09 -0.32 -14.36
C ARG A 66 -7.63 0.51 -13.17
N LEU A 67 -7.00 1.63 -12.79
CA LEU A 67 -7.59 2.57 -11.83
C LEU A 67 -8.44 3.66 -12.52
N LYS A 68 -7.98 4.20 -13.65
CA LYS A 68 -8.65 5.29 -14.38
C LYS A 68 -9.99 4.89 -15.00
N THR A 69 -10.19 3.62 -15.35
CA THR A 69 -11.51 3.12 -15.81
C THR A 69 -12.56 3.12 -14.69
N PHE A 70 -12.13 3.31 -13.44
CA PHE A 70 -12.94 3.05 -12.24
C PHE A 70 -13.13 4.28 -11.34
N VAL A 71 -12.36 5.35 -11.57
CA VAL A 71 -12.60 6.70 -11.03
C VAL A 71 -13.42 7.45 -12.09
N LYS A 72 -14.74 7.30 -12.02
CA LYS A 72 -15.70 8.19 -12.68
C LYS A 72 -16.66 8.70 -11.63
#